data_AF-A0A285SST1-F1
#
_entry.id   AF-A0A285SST1-F1
#
_cell.length_a   1.000
_cell.length_b   1.000
_cell.length_c   1.000
_cell.angle_alpha   90.00
_cell.angle_beta   90.00
_cell.angle_gamma   90.00
#
_symmetry.space_group_name_H-M   'P 1'
#
loop_
_entity.id
_entity.type
_entity.pdbx_description
1 polymer ?
#
loop_
_entity_poly.entity_id
_entity_poly.type
_entity_poly.pdbx_seq_one_letter_code
_entity_poly.pdbx_strand_id
1 'polypeptide(L)' 'MESIIYSTMDLENEIYNLRKRMIEMGRNKGLLHPETIKCSQELDEIMNQFQNVKPN' A
#
# COMPACT_ATOMS: atom_id res chain seq x y z
N MET A 1 -12.86 -19.04 -2.82
CA MET A 1 -11.86 -17.96 -2.80
C MET A 1 -10.98 -18.22 -1.60
N GLU A 2 -9.74 -18.63 -1.82
CA GLU A 2 -8.75 -18.73 -0.75
C GLU A 2 -8.47 -17.32 -0.27
N SER A 3 -9.00 -16.97 0.90
CA SER A 3 -8.61 -15.75 1.58
C SER A 3 -7.18 -15.99 2.05
N ILE A 4 -6.20 -15.50 1.30
CA ILE A 4 -4.80 -15.53 1.73
C ILE A 4 -4.76 -14.66 2.99
N ILE A 5 -4.68 -15.32 4.15
CA ILE A 5 -4.45 -14.65 5.42
C ILE A 5 -3.00 -14.20 5.37
N TYR A 6 -2.77 -12.98 4.88
CA TYR A 6 -1.47 -12.34 5.02
C TYR A 6 -1.16 -12.21 6.50
N SER A 7 0.05 -12.60 6.91
CA SER A 7 0.48 -12.29 8.26
C SER A 7 0.59 -10.76 8.40
N THR A 8 0.42 -10.25 9.61
CA THR A 8 0.64 -8.81 9.89
C THR A 8 2.00 -8.33 9.40
N MET A 9 3.02 -9.20 9.42
CA MET A 9 4.37 -8.88 8.94
C MET A 9 4.43 -8.73 7.42
N ASP A 10 3.65 -9.51 6.66
CA ASP A 10 3.59 -9.40 5.20
C ASP A 10 2.91 -8.09 4.78
N LEU A 11 1.83 -7.72 5.47
CA LEU A 11 1.13 -6.45 5.25
C LEU A 11 2.01 -5.24 5.60
N GLU A 12 2.78 -5.31 6.70
CA GLU A 12 3.72 -4.25 7.07
C GLU A 12 4.82 -4.05 6.01
N ASN A 13 5.39 -5.15 5.51
CA ASN A 13 6.39 -5.09 4.44
C ASN A 13 5.82 -4.50 3.15
N GLU A 14 4.60 -4.89 2.76
CA GLU A 14 3.98 -4.39 1.54
C GLU A 14 3.63 -2.90 1.65
N ILE A 15 3.12 -2.46 2.80
CA ILE A 15 2.90 -1.04 3.11
C ILE A 15 4.21 -0.26 3.00
N TYR A 16 5.31 -0.79 3.54
CA TYR A 16 6.62 -0.16 3.46
C TYR A 16 7.09 -0.01 2.00
N ASN A 17 6.98 -1.08 1.21
CA ASN A 17 7.38 -1.08 -0.20
C ASN A 17 6.55 -0.11 -1.04
N LEU A 18 5.23 -0.12 -0.88
CA LEU A 18 4.32 0.78 -1.59
C LEU A 18 4.56 2.24 -1.23
N ARG A 19 4.82 2.56 0.04
CA ARG A 19 5.21 3.92 0.46
C ARG A 19 6.48 4.39 -0.23
N LYS A 20 7.51 3.54 -0.27
CA LYS A 20 8.78 3.86 -0.94
C LYS A 20 8.56 4.13 -2.43
N ARG A 21 7.79 3.26 -3.09
CA ARG A 21 7.44 3.38 -4.51
C ARG A 21 6.63 4.65 -4.80
N MET A 22 5.63 4.97 -3.98
CA MET A 22 4.83 6.18 -4.12
C MET A 22 5.68 7.45 -3.98
N ILE A 23 6.61 7.49 -3.03
CA ILE A 23 7.53 8.62 -2.86
C ILE A 23 8.42 8.78 -4.09
N GLU A 24 8.98 7.69 -4.59
CA GLU A 24 9.84 7.70 -5.78
C GLU A 24 9.06 8.17 -7.02
N MET A 25 7.85 7.67 -7.24
CA MET A 25 7.00 8.09 -8.35
C MET A 25 6.51 9.54 -8.19
N GLY A 26 6.17 9.96 -6.98
CA GLY A 26 5.84 11.35 -6.69
C GLY A 26 6.98 12.31 -6.99
N ARG A 27 8.23 11.90 -6.74
CA ARG A 27 9.44 12.66 -7.10
C ARG A 27 9.70 12.66 -8.61
N ASN A 28 9.56 11.52 -9.27
CA ASN A 28 9.95 11.36 -10.68
C ASN A 28 8.88 11.83 -11.67
N LYS A 29 7.59 11.65 -11.33
CA LYS A 29 6.45 11.86 -12.23
C LYS A 29 5.45 12.90 -11.71
N GLY A 30 5.54 13.25 -10.43
CA GLY A 30 4.58 14.13 -9.75
C GLY A 30 3.44 13.35 -9.08
N LEU A 31 2.78 14.03 -8.13
CA LEU A 31 1.71 13.43 -7.32
C LEU A 31 0.41 13.19 -8.10
N LEU A 32 0.15 13.99 -9.13
CA LEU A 32 -1.04 13.86 -9.98
C LEU A 32 -0.85 12.90 -11.15
N HIS A 33 0.33 12.29 -11.29
CA HIS A 33 0.56 11.32 -12.35
C HIS A 33 -0.33 10.08 -12.11
N PRO A 34 -0.99 9.53 -13.14
CA PRO A 34 -1.90 8.39 -12.98
C PRO A 34 -1.29 7.19 -12.24
N GLU A 35 0.01 6.93 -12.45
CA GLU A 35 0.72 5.86 -11.72
C GLU A 35 0.95 6.17 -10.25
N THR A 36 1.21 7.44 -9.89
CA THR A 36 1.37 7.84 -8.48
C THR A 36 0.04 7.73 -7.76
N ILE A 37 -1.06 8.10 -8.41
CA ILE A 37 -2.43 7.95 -7.90
C ILE A 37 -2.80 6.48 -7.76
N LYS A 38 -2.47 5.64 -8.75
CA LYS A 38 -2.74 4.19 -8.65
C LYS A 38 -1.98 3.57 -7.47
N CYS A 39 -0.74 3.96 -7.26
CA CYS A 39 0.05 3.49 -6.13
C CYS A 39 -0.50 3.95 -4.78
N SER A 40 -1.09 5.15 -4.69
CA SER A 40 -1.75 5.59 -3.47
C SER A 40 -3.02 4.80 -3.18
N GLN A 41 -3.78 4.45 -4.23
CA GLN A 41 -4.96 3.58 -4.08
C GLN A 41 -4.58 2.17 -3.61
N GLU A 42 -3.55 1.57 -4.21
CA GLU A 42 -3.01 0.28 -3.77
C GLU A 42 -2.54 0.33 -2.30
N LEU A 43 -1.87 1.41 -1.90
CA LEU A 43 -1.44 1.61 -0.51
C LEU A 43 -2.62 1.72 0.45
N ASP A 44 -3.67 2.46 0.09
CA ASP A 44 -4.87 2.61 0.91
C ASP A 44 -5.61 1.28 1.11
N GLU A 45 -5.73 0.46 0.07
CA GLU A 45 -6.34 -0.88 0.17
C GLU A 45 -5.61 -1.77 1.16
N ILE A 46 -4.28 -1.82 1.12
CA ILE A 46 -3.48 -2.66 2.02
C ILE A 46 -3.49 -2.08 3.44
N MET A 47 -3.48 -0.75 3.59
CA MET A 47 -3.62 -0.12 4.91
C MET A 47 -4.98 -0.46 5.55
N ASN A 48 -6.06 -0.48 4.78
CA ASN A 48 -7.39 -0.89 5.25
C ASN A 48 -7.40 -2.38 5.64
N GLN A 49 -6.77 -3.25 4.86
CA GLN A 49 -6.62 -4.67 5.22
C GLN A 49 -5.85 -4.85 6.52
N PHE A 50 -4.74 -4.12 6.69
CA PHE A 50 -3.94 -4.15 7.91
C PHE A 50 -4.72 -3.68 9.13
N GLN A 51 -5.50 -2.59 9.02
CA GLN A 51 -6.38 -2.11 10.09
C GLN A 51 -7.44 -3.15 10.49
N ASN A 52 -7.99 -3.90 9.54
CA ASN A 52 -8.94 -4.97 9.83
C ASN A 52 -8.30 -6.14 10.58
N VAL A 53 -7.02 -6.44 10.32
CA VAL A 53 -6.28 -7.52 10.99
C VAL A 53 -5.78 -7.07 12.37
N LYS A 54 -5.46 -5.78 12.55
CA LYS A 54 -5.01 -5.20 13.82
C LYS A 54 -5.86 -4.00 14.21
N PRO A 55 -7.12 -4.23 14.62
CA PRO A 55 -7.94 -3.17 15.20
C PRO A 55 -7.28 -2.70 16.51
N ASN A 56 -7.22 -1.38 16.72
CA ASN A 56 -6.78 -0.78 17.98
C ASN A 56 -7.63 -1.23 19.16
#